data_AF-A0A170VK81-F1
#
_entry.id   AF-A0A170VK81-F1
#
_cell.length_a   1.000
_cell.length_b   1.000
_cell.length_c   1.000
_cell.angle_alpha   90.00
_cell.angle_beta   90.00
_cell.angle_gamma   90.00
#
_symmetry.space_group_name_H-M   'P 1'
#
loop_
_entity.id
_entity.type
_entity.pdbx_description
1 polymer ?
#
loop_
_entity_poly.entity_id
_entity_poly.type
_entity_poly.pdbx_seq_one_letter_code
_entity_poly.pdbx_strand_id
1 'polypeptide(L)'
;MYHGTQLHFKFQICLQFGGFQINVFASFDIKKNDHISTMYTHLLWGTAARQEHLQNTKYFTCKCDRCLDPTELGTHLSTIRCIGVNK
;
A
#
# COMPACT_ATOMS: atom_id res chain seq x y z
N MET A 1 -15.84 1.77 2.39
CA MET A 1 -14.74 2.11 1.46
C MET A 1 -13.51 2.51 2.27
N TYR A 2 -13.04 1.61 3.13
CA TYR A 2 -11.91 1.86 4.03
C TYR A 2 -11.21 0.52 4.22
N HIS A 3 -9.92 0.56 4.60
CA HIS A 3 -8.99 -0.59 4.74
C HIS A 3 -8.39 -1.05 3.40
N GLY A 4 -7.08 -1.12 3.21
CA GLY A 4 -5.90 -0.86 4.03
C GLY A 4 -4.69 -1.15 3.13
N THR A 5 -3.47 -0.85 3.52
CA THR A 5 -2.30 -1.22 2.71
C THR A 5 -1.86 -2.64 3.02
N GLN A 6 -2.75 -3.58 2.75
CA GLN A 6 -2.42 -4.98 2.54
C GLN A 6 -2.62 -5.23 1.04
N LEU A 7 -1.59 -5.71 0.36
CA LEU A 7 -1.77 -6.22 -1.00
C LEU A 7 -2.72 -7.40 -0.88
N HIS A 8 -3.94 -7.31 -1.40
CA HIS A 8 -4.68 -8.53 -1.69
C HIS A 8 -4.46 -8.97 -3.15
N PHE A 9 -3.99 -8.07 -4.02
CA PHE A 9 -3.85 -8.34 -5.45
C PHE A 9 -2.61 -7.72 -6.12
N LYS A 10 -2.13 -8.39 -7.17
CA LYS A 10 -1.26 -7.85 -8.21
C LYS A 10 -2.10 -7.57 -9.46
N PHE A 11 -1.99 -6.36 -9.99
CA PHE A 11 -2.66 -5.94 -11.22
C PHE A 11 -1.71 -6.12 -12.40
N GLN A 12 -2.11 -6.89 -13.42
CA GLN A 12 -1.33 -7.08 -14.64
C GLN A 12 -2.20 -6.77 -15.85
N ILE A 13 -1.82 -5.73 -16.60
CA ILE A 13 -2.44 -5.38 -17.87
C ILE A 13 -1.75 -6.21 -18.96
N CYS A 14 -2.52 -6.99 -19.70
CA CYS A 14 -2.02 -7.74 -20.85
C CYS A 14 -2.63 -7.15 -22.13
N LEU A 15 -1.79 -6.59 -23.00
CA LEU A 15 -2.20 -6.16 -24.33
C LEU A 15 -2.14 -7.39 -25.25
N GLN A 16 -3.30 -7.95 -25.58
CA GLN A 16 -3.40 -9.00 -26.60
C GLN A 16 -3.81 -8.38 -27.94
N PHE A 17 -3.35 -8.96 -29.06
CA PHE A 17 -3.77 -8.57 -30.41
C PHE A 17 -5.29 -8.79 -30.54
N GLY A 18 -6.09 -7.75 -30.26
CA GLY A 18 -7.55 -7.78 -30.34
C GLY A 18 -8.30 -7.05 -29.22
N GLY A 19 -7.65 -6.56 -28.16
CA GLY A 19 -8.34 -5.78 -27.13
C GLY A 19 -7.54 -5.49 -25.86
N PHE A 20 -8.14 -4.68 -24.98
CA PHE A 20 -7.58 -4.36 -23.66
C PHE A 20 -8.18 -5.29 -22.60
N GLN A 21 -7.37 -6.20 -22.06
CA GLN A 21 -7.77 -7.09 -20.97
C GLN A 21 -7.01 -6.73 -19.68
N ILE A 22 -7.77 -6.59 -18.59
CA ILE A 22 -7.24 -6.44 -17.25
C ILE A 22 -7.32 -7.79 -16.54
N ASN A 23 -6.17 -8.32 -16.12
CA ASN A 23 -6.10 -9.51 -15.29
C ASN A 23 -5.69 -9.12 -13.86
N VAL A 24 -6.43 -9.63 -12.88
CA VAL A 24 -6.23 -9.32 -11.46
C VAL A 24 -5.97 -10.63 -10.73
N PHE A 25 -4.80 -10.74 -10.10
CA PHE A 25 -4.35 -11.97 -9.43
C PHE A 25 -4.23 -11.75 -7.93
N ALA A 26 -4.77 -12.66 -7.14
CA ALA A 26 -4.63 -12.61 -5.68
C ALA A 26 -3.15 -12.78 -5.28
N SER A 27 -2.70 -11.98 -4.31
CA SER A 27 -1.34 -12.08 -3.77
C SER A 27 -1.26 -12.96 -2.52
N PHE A 28 -2.41 -13.26 -1.91
CA PHE A 28 -2.57 -14.07 -0.70
C PHE A 28 -3.93 -14.79 -0.75
N ASP A 29 -4.15 -15.71 0.17
CA ASP A 29 -5.45 -16.38 0.34
C ASP A 29 -6.54 -15.39 0.75
N ILE A 30 -7.70 -15.49 0.11
CA ILE A 30 -8.86 -14.62 0.33
C ILE A 30 -10.01 -15.47 0.85
N LYS A 31 -10.47 -15.18 2.08
CA LYS A 31 -11.61 -15.87 2.67
C LYS A 31 -12.91 -15.28 2.12
N LYS A 32 -13.98 -16.07 2.22
CA LYS A 32 -15.32 -15.61 1.87
C LYS A 32 -15.67 -14.37 2.73
N ASN A 33 -16.14 -13.31 2.07
CA ASN A 33 -16.47 -12.00 2.65
C ASN A 33 -15.27 -11.11 3.00
N ASP A 34 -14.04 -11.49 2.64
CA ASP A 34 -12.90 -10.59 2.77
C ASP A 34 -13.03 -9.39 1.82
N HIS A 35 -12.61 -8.22 2.30
CA HIS A 35 -12.62 -7.02 1.49
C HIS A 35 -11.46 -7.04 0.50
N ILE A 36 -11.80 -7.01 -0.79
CA ILE A 36 -10.82 -6.93 -1.87
C ILE A 36 -10.25 -5.50 -1.93
N SER A 37 -8.94 -5.37 -1.78
CA SER A 37 -8.26 -4.08 -1.89
C SER A 37 -6.98 -4.15 -2.74
N THR A 38 -6.61 -3.01 -3.31
CA THR A 38 -5.39 -2.82 -4.12
C THR A 38 -4.63 -1.59 -3.62
N MET A 39 -3.35 -1.47 -3.98
CA MET A 39 -2.55 -0.31 -3.62
C MET A 39 -2.83 0.86 -4.57
N TYR A 40 -3.08 2.04 -4.02
CA TYR A 40 -3.12 3.30 -4.78
C TYR A 40 -1.76 4.00 -4.85
N THR A 41 -0.79 3.55 -4.05
CA THR A 41 0.55 4.14 -3.93
C THR A 41 1.62 3.09 -4.17
N HIS A 42 2.85 3.51 -4.44
CA HIS A 42 3.99 2.59 -4.42
C HIS A 42 4.20 1.92 -3.05
N LEU A 43 4.72 0.68 -3.09
CA LEU A 43 5.04 -0.14 -1.92
C LEU A 43 6.05 0.53 -0.98
N LEU A 44 7.11 1.09 -1.58
CA LEU A 44 8.29 1.63 -0.90
C LEU A 44 8.15 3.10 -0.46
N TRP A 45 6.94 3.66 -0.53
CA TRP A 45 6.72 4.98 0.04
C TRP A 45 6.57 4.89 1.55
N GLY A 46 7.29 5.75 2.26
CA GLY A 46 7.08 5.98 3.68
C GLY A 46 5.68 6.52 3.98
N THR A 47 5.29 6.45 5.25
CA THR A 47 3.93 6.78 5.70
C THR A 47 3.56 8.22 5.39
N ALA A 48 4.47 9.19 5.58
CA ALA A 48 4.19 10.61 5.28
C ALA A 48 3.87 10.85 3.79
N ALA A 49 4.75 10.42 2.89
CA ALA A 49 4.57 10.57 1.44
C ALA A 49 3.32 9.82 0.94
N ARG A 50 3.02 8.66 1.52
CA ARG A 50 1.79 7.92 1.23
C ARG A 50 0.54 8.72 1.63
N GLN A 51 0.52 9.31 2.83
CA GLN A 51 -0.64 10.09 3.29
C GLN A 51 -0.86 11.32 2.42
N GLU A 52 0.20 12.07 2.13
CA GLU A 52 0.14 13.26 1.26
C GLU A 52 -0.45 12.91 -0.10
N HIS A 53 0.06 11.87 -0.76
CA HIS A 53 -0.46 11.47 -2.06
C HIS A 53 -1.92 11.03 -2.01
N LEU A 54 -2.32 10.27 -1.00
CA LEU A 54 -3.69 9.81 -0.87
C LEU A 54 -4.65 10.96 -0.57
N GLN A 55 -4.22 11.95 0.21
CA GLN A 55 -4.99 13.18 0.44
C GLN A 55 -5.12 13.98 -0.86
N ASN A 56 -4.05 14.14 -1.62
CA ASN A 56 -4.04 14.97 -2.82
C ASN A 56 -4.75 14.33 -4.02
N THR A 57 -4.71 13.00 -4.15
CA THR A 57 -5.23 12.30 -5.35
C THR A 57 -6.52 11.52 -5.10
N LYS A 58 -6.79 11.13 -3.85
CA LYS A 58 -7.96 10.33 -3.45
C LYS A 58 -8.77 10.97 -2.32
N TYR A 59 -8.33 12.11 -1.79
CA TYR A 59 -9.07 12.92 -0.83
C TYR A 59 -9.44 12.19 0.47
N PHE A 60 -8.56 11.30 0.94
CA PHE A 60 -8.72 10.62 2.24
C PHE A 60 -7.40 10.41 2.98
N THR A 61 -7.49 10.25 4.30
CA THR A 61 -6.36 9.86 5.16
C THR A 61 -6.40 8.35 5.42
N CYS A 62 -5.32 7.65 5.09
CA CYS A 62 -5.23 6.20 5.26
C CYS A 62 -5.12 5.83 6.74
N LYS A 63 -5.88 4.82 7.17
CA LYS A 63 -5.89 4.30 8.54
C LYS A 63 -5.57 2.81 8.61
N CYS A 64 -4.74 2.33 7.69
CA CYS A 64 -4.29 0.93 7.71
C CYS A 64 -3.26 0.69 8.82
N ASP A 65 -3.04 -0.58 9.18
CA ASP A 65 -2.11 -0.98 10.24
C ASP A 65 -0.72 -0.34 10.08
N ARG A 66 -0.18 -0.33 8.86
CA ARG A 66 1.11 0.30 8.58
C ARG A 66 1.11 1.81 8.79
N CYS A 67 0.03 2.51 8.46
CA CYS A 67 -0.07 3.96 8.65
C CYS A 67 -0.35 4.33 10.11
N LEU A 68 -0.88 3.40 10.91
CA LEU A 68 -1.12 3.59 12.34
C LEU A 68 0.10 3.21 13.18
N ASP A 69 0.98 2.36 12.65
CA ASP A 69 2.22 1.93 13.30
C ASP A 69 3.40 2.87 12.96
N PRO A 70 3.97 3.58 13.95
CA PRO A 70 5.11 4.48 13.73
C PRO A 70 6.40 3.75 13.28
N THR A 71 6.49 2.43 13.48
CA THR A 71 7.61 1.60 13.01
C THR A 71 7.40 1.07 11.59
N GLU A 72 6.25 1.36 10.99
CA GLU A 72 5.86 0.88 9.66
C GLU A 72 5.92 -0.65 9.55
N LEU A 73 5.30 -1.35 10.50
CA LEU A 73 5.35 -2.82 10.65
C LEU A 73 6.77 -3.32 10.92
N GLY A 74 7.54 -2.58 11.73
CA GLY A 74 8.94 -2.86 12.05
C GLY A 74 9.93 -2.64 10.91
N THR A 75 9.48 -2.18 9.74
CA THR A 75 10.37 -1.96 8.58
C THR A 75 11.21 -0.70 8.71
N HIS A 76 10.76 0.27 9.51
CA HIS A 76 11.47 1.53 9.74
C HIS A 76 11.80 2.30 8.43
N LEU A 77 10.99 2.08 7.38
CA LEU A 77 11.24 2.50 5.99
C LEU A 77 11.52 4.00 5.83
N SER A 78 10.86 4.84 6.62
CA SER A 78 10.99 6.30 6.61
C SER A 78 11.69 6.88 7.83
N THR A 79 12.26 6.04 8.69
CA THR A 79 12.97 6.51 9.88
C THR A 79 14.40 6.91 9.55
N ILE A 80 14.90 7.92 10.26
CA ILE A 80 16.29 8.36 10.21
C ILE A 80 16.94 7.94 11.52
N ARG A 81 18.05 7.21 11.46
CA ARG A 81 18.85 6.91 12.65
C ARG A 81 19.58 8.17 13.10
N CYS A 82 19.43 8.53 14.38
CA CYS A 82 20.21 9.61 14.95
C CYS A 82 21.72 9.32 14.81
N ILE A 83 22.46 10.27 14.25
CA ILE A 83 23.93 10.18 14.07
C ILE A 83 24.66 10.61 15.36
N GLY A 84 23.93 11.12 16.35
CA GLY A 84 24.44 11.43 17.69
C GLY A 84 25.03 10.18 18.35
N VAL A 85 26.33 10.27 18.61
CA VAL A 85 27.22 9.22 19.08
C VAL A 85 26.65 8.44 20.27
N ASN A 86 26.87 7.11 20.25
CA ASN A 86 26.55 6.13 21.28
C ASN A 86 26.58 6.70 22.72
N LYS A 87 25.51 6.47 23.47
CA LYS A 87 25.57 6.31 24.92
C LYS A 87 25.55 4.83 25.25
#